data_AF-A0A674K683-F1
#
_entry.id   AF-A0A674K683-F1
#
_cell.length_a   1.000
_cell.length_b   1.000
_cell.length_c   1.000
_cell.angle_alpha   90.00
_cell.angle_beta   90.00
_cell.angle_gamma   90.00
#
_symmetry.space_group_name_H-M   'P 1'
#
loop_
_entity.id
_entity.type
_entity.pdbx_description
1 polymer ?
#
loop_
_entity_poly.entity_id
_entity_poly.type
_entity_poly.pdbx_seq_one_letter_code
_entity_poly.pdbx_strand_id
1 'polypeptide(L)'
;MGFDLDRFAEPVDPDLKCKLCSKVLEEPLSTPCGHVFCAGCLLPWAVQRRLCPLQCQPISAKELHQVLPLRSLIQKLEIKCDYSPRGCGRTVRLHQLAAHSCEHRPAGICQQGCGLVLLQRDLAGGAQPGGGHCCLRALRSQNSSLQGQRASLEQELKRQALKWSKREKSLLAQLAALQSEVQLTALRYQVKFNQYMS
;
A
#
# COMPACT_ATOMS: atom_id res chain seq x y z
N MET A 1 -10.89 4.72 -8.72
CA MET A 1 -12.04 5.63 -8.62
C MET A 1 -11.91 6.44 -7.36
N GLY A 2 -11.98 7.75 -7.49
CA GLY A 2 -11.69 8.70 -6.41
C GLY A 2 -10.19 8.87 -6.18
N PHE A 3 -9.81 10.03 -5.65
CA PHE A 3 -8.42 10.36 -5.31
C PHE A 3 -8.11 9.97 -3.86
N ASP A 4 -6.97 9.31 -3.64
CA ASP A 4 -6.53 8.90 -2.31
C ASP A 4 -6.24 10.11 -1.40
N LEU A 5 -6.75 10.07 -0.18
CA LEU A 5 -6.67 11.19 0.78
C LEU A 5 -5.23 11.52 1.18
N ASP A 6 -4.37 10.50 1.32
CA ASP A 6 -2.97 10.65 1.77
C ASP A 6 -2.11 11.46 0.79
N ARG A 7 -2.61 11.67 -0.43
CA ARG A 7 -1.92 12.40 -1.48
C ARG A 7 -2.16 13.90 -1.42
N PHE A 8 -3.21 14.36 -0.77
CA PHE A 8 -3.47 15.79 -0.65
C PHE A 8 -2.51 16.40 0.38
N ALA A 9 -2.08 17.64 0.12
CA ALA A 9 -1.19 18.36 1.04
C ALA A 9 -1.94 18.76 2.32
N GLU A 10 -3.18 19.24 2.14
CA GLU A 10 -4.06 19.70 3.20
C GLU A 10 -5.19 18.70 3.47
N PRO A 11 -5.75 18.68 4.69
CA PRO A 11 -6.91 17.85 5.00
C PRO A 11 -8.11 18.23 4.13
N VAL A 12 -8.63 17.25 3.40
CA VAL A 12 -9.79 17.44 2.52
C VAL A 12 -11.08 17.38 3.34
N ASP A 13 -11.95 18.35 3.08
CA ASP A 13 -13.28 18.45 3.68
C ASP A 13 -14.06 17.12 3.56
N PRO A 14 -14.67 16.60 4.65
CA PRO A 14 -15.46 15.39 4.62
C PRO A 14 -16.64 15.39 3.63
N ASP A 15 -17.14 16.56 3.22
CA ASP A 15 -18.23 16.69 2.26
C ASP A 15 -17.78 16.44 0.82
N LEU A 16 -16.48 16.56 0.55
CA LEU A 16 -15.88 16.22 -0.74
C LEU A 16 -15.52 14.73 -0.87
N LYS A 17 -15.90 13.91 0.11
CA LYS A 17 -15.61 12.47 0.14
C LYS A 17 -16.80 11.65 -0.34
N CYS A 18 -16.54 10.73 -1.26
CA CYS A 18 -17.52 9.78 -1.74
C CYS A 18 -17.89 8.79 -0.63
N LYS A 19 -19.17 8.62 -0.33
CA LYS A 19 -19.63 7.69 0.72
C LYS A 19 -19.55 6.21 0.32
N LEU A 20 -19.26 5.91 -0.95
CA LEU A 20 -19.09 4.53 -1.45
C LEU A 20 -17.64 4.05 -1.38
N CYS A 21 -16.69 4.85 -1.86
CA CYS A 21 -15.27 4.47 -1.89
C CYS A 21 -14.43 5.14 -0.79
N SER A 22 -15.01 6.06 -0.01
CA SER A 22 -14.36 6.83 1.06
C SER A 22 -13.15 7.67 0.60
N LYS A 23 -13.01 7.88 -0.71
CA LYS A 23 -11.98 8.71 -1.35
C LYS A 23 -12.53 10.07 -1.77
N VAL A 24 -11.67 11.02 -2.12
CA VAL A 24 -12.10 12.31 -2.66
C VAL A 24 -12.83 12.10 -3.98
N LEU A 25 -13.95 12.80 -4.17
CA LEU A 25 -14.82 12.67 -5.32
C LEU A 25 -14.05 12.88 -6.64
N GLU A 26 -14.19 11.93 -7.56
CA GLU A 26 -13.68 12.01 -8.93
C GLU A 26 -14.89 12.04 -9.87
N GLU A 27 -15.00 13.09 -10.67
CA GLU A 27 -16.15 13.37 -11.53
C GLU A 27 -17.49 13.21 -10.77
N PRO A 28 -17.79 14.12 -9.81
CA PRO A 28 -18.94 13.99 -8.93
C PRO A 28 -20.27 13.98 -9.70
N LEU A 29 -21.08 12.95 -9.46
CA LEU A 29 -22.45 12.82 -9.93
C LEU A 29 -23.41 12.96 -8.74
N SER A 30 -24.46 13.76 -8.90
CA SER A 30 -25.58 13.85 -7.98
C SER A 30 -26.74 12.96 -8.43
N THR A 31 -27.30 12.21 -7.48
CA THR A 31 -28.59 11.55 -7.64
C THR A 31 -29.74 12.57 -7.56
N PRO A 32 -30.94 12.24 -8.08
CA PRO A 32 -32.14 13.10 -7.95
C PRO A 32 -32.48 13.47 -6.50
N CYS A 33 -32.14 12.62 -5.53
CA CYS A 33 -32.30 12.89 -4.10
C CYS A 33 -31.21 13.78 -3.47
N GLY A 34 -30.25 14.31 -4.25
CA GLY A 34 -29.24 15.27 -3.81
C GLY A 34 -27.91 14.69 -3.29
N HIS A 35 -27.77 13.36 -3.23
CA HIS A 35 -26.52 12.73 -2.78
C HIS A 35 -25.47 12.65 -3.89
N VAL A 36 -24.20 12.89 -3.53
CA VAL A 36 -23.09 13.00 -4.48
C VAL A 36 -22.09 11.85 -4.30
N PHE A 37 -21.69 11.24 -5.42
CA PHE A 37 -20.75 10.12 -5.48
C PHE A 37 -19.82 10.26 -6.69
N CYS A 38 -18.73 9.50 -6.75
CA CYS A 38 -17.88 9.44 -7.95
C CYS A 38 -18.67 8.83 -9.13
N ALA A 39 -18.48 9.33 -10.35
CA ALA A 39 -19.12 8.76 -11.54
C ALA A 39 -18.89 7.26 -11.68
N GLY A 40 -17.63 6.84 -11.51
CA GLY A 40 -17.26 5.44 -11.56
C GLY A 40 -17.91 4.57 -10.48
N CYS A 41 -18.23 5.12 -9.30
CA CYS A 41 -18.88 4.36 -8.24
C CYS A 41 -20.39 4.28 -8.44
N LEU A 42 -21.01 5.39 -8.88
CA LEU A 42 -22.46 5.51 -8.97
C LEU A 42 -23.03 4.85 -10.22
N LEU A 43 -22.36 4.94 -11.37
CA LEU A 43 -22.88 4.40 -12.63
C LEU A 43 -23.10 2.88 -12.59
N PRO A 44 -22.13 2.05 -12.17
CA PRO A 44 -22.34 0.61 -12.05
C PRO A 44 -23.43 0.27 -11.02
N TRP A 45 -23.48 1.01 -9.91
CA TRP A 45 -24.48 0.82 -8.86
C TRP A 45 -25.89 1.10 -9.37
N ALA A 46 -26.08 2.20 -10.09
CA ALA A 46 -27.37 2.59 -10.66
C ALA A 46 -27.86 1.54 -11.67
N VAL A 47 -26.97 0.96 -12.48
CA VAL A 47 -27.33 -0.11 -13.43
C VAL A 47 -27.78 -1.38 -12.70
N GLN A 48 -27.06 -1.78 -11.64
CA GLN A 48 -27.32 -3.04 -10.95
C GLN A 48 -28.50 -2.97 -9.98
N ARG A 49 -28.61 -1.90 -9.19
CA ARG A 49 -29.60 -1.80 -8.10
C ARG A 49 -30.72 -0.80 -8.35
N ARG A 50 -30.54 0.15 -9.28
CA ARG A 50 -31.51 1.21 -9.63
C ARG A 50 -32.07 1.97 -8.42
N LEU A 51 -31.29 2.05 -7.34
CA LEU A 51 -31.64 2.69 -6.08
C LEU A 51 -30.45 3.51 -5.60
N CYS A 52 -30.73 4.64 -4.96
CA CYS A 52 -29.70 5.44 -4.29
C CYS A 52 -28.88 4.54 -3.33
N PRO A 53 -27.55 4.68 -3.25
CA PRO A 53 -26.74 3.96 -2.26
C PRO A 53 -27.18 4.16 -0.81
N LEU A 54 -27.81 5.30 -0.51
CA LEU A 54 -28.40 5.61 0.80
C LEU A 54 -29.89 5.23 0.88
N GLN A 55 -30.38 4.47 -0.10
CA GLN A 55 -31.72 3.87 -0.17
C GLN A 55 -32.90 4.87 -0.15
N CYS A 56 -32.65 6.15 -0.47
CA CYS A 56 -33.70 7.17 -0.39
C CYS A 56 -34.74 7.09 -1.52
N GLN A 57 -34.29 6.87 -2.76
CA GLN A 57 -35.16 6.86 -3.95
C GLN A 57 -34.63 5.94 -5.06
N PRO A 58 -35.50 5.45 -5.97
CA PRO A 58 -35.10 4.84 -7.24
C PRO A 58 -34.30 5.82 -8.09
N ILE A 59 -33.28 5.33 -8.78
CA ILE A 59 -32.44 6.14 -9.66
C ILE A 59 -32.25 5.44 -11.00
N SER A 60 -32.31 6.22 -12.08
CA SER A 60 -31.89 5.80 -13.41
C SER A 60 -30.57 6.47 -13.79
N ALA A 61 -29.71 5.77 -14.55
CA ALA A 61 -28.42 6.33 -15.00
C ALA A 61 -28.57 7.61 -15.84
N LYS A 62 -29.73 7.82 -16.49
CA LYS A 62 -30.05 9.01 -17.29
C LYS A 62 -30.41 10.25 -16.45
N GLU A 63 -30.81 10.04 -15.20
CA GLU A 63 -31.27 11.09 -14.28
C GLU A 63 -30.13 11.60 -13.37
N LEU A 64 -28.92 11.08 -13.58
CA LEU A 64 -27.72 11.49 -12.84
C LEU A 64 -27.16 12.77 -13.45
N HIS A 65 -26.89 13.75 -12.59
CA HIS A 65 -26.41 15.05 -13.02
C HIS A 65 -24.95 15.26 -12.59
N GLN A 66 -24.14 15.84 -13.46
CA GLN A 66 -22.76 16.21 -13.11
C GLN A 66 -22.76 17.49 -12.27
N VAL A 67 -22.05 17.45 -11.14
CA VAL A 67 -21.94 18.62 -10.26
C VAL A 67 -20.67 19.40 -10.62
N LEU A 68 -20.77 20.25 -11.64
CA LEU A 68 -19.64 21.05 -12.15
C LEU A 68 -18.98 21.93 -11.07
N PRO A 69 -19.72 22.62 -10.18
CA PRO A 69 -19.10 23.44 -9.13
C PRO A 69 -18.22 22.63 -8.16
N LEU A 70 -18.69 21.46 -7.72
CA LEU A 70 -17.90 20.56 -6.86
C LEU A 70 -16.66 20.06 -7.60
N ARG A 71 -16.80 19.70 -8.88
CA ARG A 71 -15.66 19.32 -9.72
C ARG A 71 -14.62 20.45 -9.79
N SER A 72 -15.04 21.69 -10.00
CA SER A 72 -14.14 22.85 -10.04
C SER A 72 -13.46 23.14 -8.71
N LEU A 73 -14.13 22.92 -7.57
CA LEU A 73 -13.54 23.05 -6.24
C LEU A 73 -12.46 21.99 -6.00
N ILE A 74 -12.78 20.72 -6.27
CA ILE A 74 -11.84 19.60 -6.11
C ILE A 74 -10.60 19.79 -7.00
N GLN A 75 -10.79 20.31 -8.22
CA GLN A 75 -9.70 20.60 -9.16
C GLN A 75 -8.71 21.67 -8.68
N LYS A 76 -9.11 22.54 -7.74
CA LYS A 76 -8.25 23.57 -7.13
C LYS A 76 -7.43 23.05 -5.96
N LEU A 77 -7.77 21.87 -5.41
CA LEU A 77 -7.04 21.27 -4.29
C LEU A 77 -5.60 20.94 -4.67
N GLU A 78 -4.72 21.00 -3.68
CA GLU A 78 -3.30 20.71 -3.83
C GLU A 78 -3.01 19.23 -3.55
N ILE A 79 -2.37 18.57 -4.51
CA ILE A 79 -2.09 17.14 -4.49
C ILE A 79 -0.61 16.88 -4.79
N LYS A 80 -0.04 15.90 -4.09
CA LYS A 80 1.30 15.38 -4.36
C LYS A 80 1.32 14.62 -5.67
N CYS A 81 2.42 14.77 -6.41
CA CYS A 81 2.67 14.03 -7.64
C CYS A 81 2.56 12.51 -7.43
N ASP A 82 2.06 11.76 -8.42
CA ASP A 82 1.99 10.29 -8.39
C ASP A 82 3.36 9.63 -8.14
N TYR A 83 4.43 10.34 -8.51
CA TYR A 83 5.82 9.89 -8.36
C TYR A 83 6.51 10.44 -7.10
N SER A 84 5.75 10.92 -6.12
CA SER A 84 6.26 11.27 -4.79
C SER A 84 7.10 10.17 -4.12
N PRO A 85 6.69 8.87 -4.11
CA PRO A 85 7.53 7.80 -3.54
C PRO A 85 8.84 7.57 -4.31
N ARG A 86 8.98 8.10 -5.54
CA ARG A 86 10.22 8.02 -6.32
C ARG A 86 11.13 9.24 -6.12
N GLY A 87 10.71 10.22 -5.31
CA GLY A 87 11.47 11.43 -4.99
C GLY A 87 10.87 12.73 -5.53
N CYS A 88 9.70 12.71 -6.18
CA CYS A 88 9.06 13.97 -6.60
C CYS A 88 8.41 14.69 -5.40
N GLY A 89 9.08 15.70 -4.87
CA GLY A 89 8.55 16.54 -3.79
C GLY A 89 7.55 17.62 -4.23
N ARG A 90 7.14 17.66 -5.50
CA ARG A 90 6.25 18.72 -6.00
C ARG A 90 4.80 18.43 -5.62
N THR A 91 4.18 19.44 -5.01
CA THR A 91 2.73 19.55 -4.83
C THR A 91 2.21 20.50 -5.91
N VAL A 92 1.19 20.07 -6.64
CA VAL A 92 0.56 20.85 -7.70
C VAL A 92 -0.95 20.85 -7.49
N ARG A 93 -1.66 21.80 -8.11
CA ARG A 93 -3.12 21.75 -8.11
C ARG A 93 -3.61 20.58 -8.94
N LEU A 94 -4.69 19.93 -8.52
CA LEU A 94 -5.18 18.70 -9.16
C LEU A 94 -5.41 18.85 -10.67
N HIS A 95 -6.00 19.96 -11.14
CA HIS A 95 -6.18 20.21 -12.58
C HIS A 95 -4.87 20.27 -13.39
N GLN A 96 -3.76 20.66 -12.77
CA GLN A 96 -2.44 20.78 -13.39
C GLN A 96 -1.63 19.50 -13.28
N LEU A 97 -2.09 18.50 -12.51
CA LEU A 97 -1.37 17.24 -12.30
C LEU A 97 -1.14 16.49 -13.62
N ALA A 98 -2.12 16.49 -14.53
CA ALA A 98 -1.98 15.86 -15.85
C ALA A 98 -0.95 16.59 -16.74
N ALA A 99 -0.92 17.92 -16.67
CA ALA A 99 0.01 18.77 -17.43
C ALA A 99 1.42 18.82 -16.81
N HIS A 100 1.56 18.41 -15.54
CA HIS A 100 2.83 18.42 -14.83
C HIS A 100 3.82 17.45 -15.48
N SER A 101 4.86 18.00 -16.11
CA SER A 101 6.04 17.24 -16.55
C SER A 101 6.89 16.88 -15.33
N CYS A 102 6.82 15.61 -14.94
CA CYS A 102 7.55 15.07 -13.79
C CYS A 102 8.84 14.40 -14.25
N GLU A 103 9.98 14.91 -13.77
CA GLU A 103 11.31 14.34 -13.97
C GLU A 103 11.45 12.91 -13.43
N HIS A 104 10.61 12.53 -12.46
CA HIS A 104 10.57 11.20 -11.84
C HIS A 104 9.58 10.25 -12.52
N ARG A 105 8.93 10.69 -13.62
CA ARG A 105 8.07 9.82 -14.43
C ARG A 105 8.95 8.76 -15.11
N PRO A 106 8.59 7.47 -15.03
CA PRO A 106 9.24 6.42 -15.82
C PRO A 106 9.06 6.69 -17.31
N ALA A 107 10.15 6.73 -18.05
CA ALA A 107 10.17 7.03 -19.47
C ALA A 107 10.55 5.82 -20.35
N GLY A 108 11.08 4.76 -19.75
CA GLY A 108 11.37 3.52 -20.45
C GLY A 108 12.31 2.61 -19.67
N ILE A 109 12.79 1.55 -20.31
CA ILE A 109 13.85 0.68 -19.80
C ILE A 109 15.11 0.95 -20.59
N CYS A 110 16.27 0.96 -19.92
CA CYS A 110 17.54 1.08 -20.60
C CYS A 110 17.82 -0.16 -21.46
N GLN A 111 17.91 0.04 -22.78
CA GLN A 111 18.24 -1.02 -23.75
C GLN A 111 19.75 -1.25 -23.89
N GLN A 112 20.59 -0.37 -23.32
CA GLN A 112 22.06 -0.44 -23.39
C GLN A 112 22.67 -1.37 -22.33
N GLY A 113 21.89 -2.34 -21.83
CA GLY A 113 22.39 -3.47 -21.04
C GLY A 113 22.17 -3.42 -19.53
N CYS A 114 21.78 -2.30 -18.90
CA CYS A 114 21.49 -2.32 -17.45
C CYS A 114 20.07 -2.79 -17.11
N GLY A 115 19.12 -2.75 -18.06
CA GLY A 115 17.73 -3.19 -17.85
C GLY A 115 16.95 -2.37 -16.81
N LEU A 116 17.51 -1.25 -16.33
CA LEU A 116 16.87 -0.41 -15.31
C LEU A 116 15.85 0.54 -15.93
N VAL A 117 14.83 0.88 -15.14
CA VAL A 117 13.84 1.89 -15.51
C VAL A 117 14.50 3.27 -15.53
N LEU A 118 14.47 3.91 -16.70
CA LEU A 118 14.92 5.28 -16.90
C LEU A 118 13.81 6.25 -16.52
N LEU A 119 14.18 7.32 -15.83
CA LEU A 119 13.29 8.42 -15.50
C LEU A 119 13.39 9.51 -16.56
N GLN A 120 12.38 10.39 -16.63
CA GLN A 120 12.37 11.49 -17.59
C GLN A 120 13.62 12.37 -17.49
N ARG A 121 14.17 12.59 -16.28
CA ARG A 121 15.45 13.30 -16.09
C ARG A 121 16.66 12.60 -16.71
N ASP A 122 16.62 11.27 -16.79
CA ASP A 122 17.73 10.47 -17.31
C ASP A 122 17.80 10.53 -18.86
N LEU A 123 16.69 10.92 -19.49
CA LEU A 123 16.56 11.11 -20.95
C LEU A 123 16.81 12.55 -21.40
N ALA A 124 16.68 13.54 -20.51
CA ALA A 124 16.81 14.96 -20.84
C ALA A 124 18.22 15.36 -21.32
N GLY A 125 19.23 14.50 -21.12
CA GLY A 125 20.56 14.62 -21.71
C GLY A 125 20.75 13.77 -22.95
N GLY A 126 19.89 13.95 -23.96
CA GLY A 126 19.96 13.23 -25.23
C GLY A 126 21.36 13.27 -25.88
N ALA A 127 21.78 12.13 -26.42
CA ALA A 127 22.79 11.99 -27.49
C ALA A 127 24.05 12.88 -27.45
N GLN A 128 24.70 13.03 -26.28
CA GLN A 128 26.10 13.47 -26.17
C GLN A 128 26.90 12.56 -25.22
N PRO A 129 28.21 12.37 -25.45
CA PRO A 129 29.05 11.50 -24.65
C PRO A 129 29.32 12.15 -23.29
N GLY A 130 28.42 11.96 -22.33
CA GLY A 130 28.59 12.40 -20.94
C GLY A 130 27.35 12.97 -20.24
N GLY A 131 26.24 13.18 -20.96
CA GLY A 131 25.03 13.82 -20.41
C GLY A 131 23.85 12.90 -20.06
N GLY A 132 23.95 11.59 -20.27
CA GLY A 132 22.85 10.64 -20.08
C GLY A 132 23.10 9.58 -19.00
N HIS A 133 22.07 8.77 -18.71
CA HIS A 133 22.13 7.63 -17.79
C HIS A 133 23.42 6.80 -17.95
N CYS A 134 24.23 6.71 -16.89
CA CYS A 134 25.41 5.85 -16.88
C CYS A 134 25.04 4.46 -16.31
N CYS A 135 24.90 3.47 -17.20
CA CYS A 135 24.60 2.08 -16.85
C CYS A 135 25.52 1.54 -15.73
N LEU A 136 26.82 1.81 -15.83
CA LEU A 136 27.80 1.32 -14.84
C LEU A 136 27.58 1.91 -13.45
N ARG A 137 27.32 3.22 -13.33
CA ARG A 137 27.05 3.86 -12.04
C ARG A 137 25.74 3.36 -11.45
N ALA A 138 24.70 3.22 -12.28
CA ALA A 138 23.39 2.74 -11.85
C ALA A 138 23.48 1.29 -11.35
N LEU A 139 24.13 0.40 -12.10
CA LEU A 139 24.36 -0.98 -11.70
C LEU A 139 25.21 -1.10 -10.44
N ARG A 140 26.28 -0.29 -10.30
CA ARG A 140 27.09 -0.26 -9.07
C ARG A 140 26.26 0.17 -7.85
N SER A 141 25.47 1.23 -7.98
CA SER A 141 24.59 1.71 -6.91
C SER A 141 23.50 0.68 -6.55
N GLN A 142 22.95 0.00 -7.54
CA GLN A 142 21.98 -1.06 -7.31
C GLN A 142 22.62 -2.25 -6.62
N ASN A 143 23.83 -2.64 -7.03
CA ASN A 143 24.58 -3.73 -6.42
C ASN A 143 24.92 -3.41 -4.96
N SER A 144 25.38 -2.19 -4.65
CA SER A 144 25.64 -1.78 -3.27
C SER A 144 24.36 -1.78 -2.41
N SER A 145 23.22 -1.32 -2.96
CA SER A 145 21.94 -1.39 -2.26
C SER A 145 21.49 -2.82 -1.99
N LEU A 146 21.63 -3.72 -2.97
CA LEU A 146 21.29 -5.13 -2.84
C LEU A 146 22.21 -5.84 -1.82
N GLN A 147 23.50 -5.53 -1.81
CA GLN A 147 24.44 -6.03 -0.81
C GLN A 147 24.06 -5.58 0.60
N GLY A 148 23.67 -4.31 0.79
CA GLY A 148 23.19 -3.80 2.07
C GLY A 148 21.89 -4.48 2.53
N GLN A 149 20.93 -4.66 1.62
CA GLN A 149 19.68 -5.38 1.91
C GLN A 149 19.96 -6.84 2.30
N ARG A 150 20.83 -7.53 1.57
CA ARG A 150 21.23 -8.90 1.87
C ARG A 150 21.86 -9.00 3.26
N ALA A 151 22.77 -8.10 3.61
CA ALA A 151 23.38 -8.07 4.94
C ALA A 151 22.35 -7.86 6.05
N SER A 152 21.38 -6.96 5.85
CA SER A 152 20.29 -6.73 6.81
C SER A 152 19.40 -7.97 6.98
N LEU A 153 19.04 -8.65 5.89
CA LEU A 153 18.25 -9.88 5.92
C LEU A 153 19.02 -11.02 6.58
N GLU A 154 20.32 -11.17 6.30
CA GLU A 154 21.18 -12.15 6.96
C GLU A 154 21.27 -11.90 8.47
N GLN A 155 21.34 -10.63 8.90
CA GLN A 155 21.35 -10.29 10.32
C GLN A 155 20.00 -10.61 10.98
N GLU A 156 18.88 -10.29 10.33
CA GLU A 156 17.55 -10.59 10.88
C GLU A 156 17.32 -12.10 10.96
N LEU A 157 17.74 -12.86 9.95
CA LEU A 157 17.67 -14.32 9.97
C LEU A 157 18.48 -14.90 11.13
N LYS A 158 19.70 -14.40 11.38
CA LYS A 158 20.52 -14.80 12.54
C LYS A 158 19.82 -14.48 13.86
N ARG A 159 19.23 -13.29 14.00
CA ARG A 159 18.46 -12.90 15.20
C ARG A 159 17.27 -13.82 15.42
N GLN A 160 16.53 -14.14 14.36
CA GLN A 160 15.41 -15.08 14.43
C GLN A 160 15.89 -16.48 14.81
N ALA A 161 16.94 -17.00 14.20
CA ALA A 161 17.50 -18.31 14.53
C ALA A 161 17.88 -18.42 16.02
N LEU A 162 18.51 -17.39 16.58
CA LEU A 162 18.83 -17.35 18.02
C LEU A 162 17.57 -17.34 18.90
N LYS A 163 16.56 -16.54 18.54
CA LYS A 163 15.28 -16.51 19.26
C LYS A 163 14.58 -17.88 19.22
N TRP A 164 14.53 -18.52 18.05
CA TRP A 164 13.94 -19.84 17.86
C TRP A 164 14.69 -20.90 18.66
N SER A 165 16.03 -20.94 18.60
CA SER A 165 16.83 -21.89 19.37
C SER A 165 16.65 -21.72 20.89
N LYS A 166 16.59 -20.48 21.39
CA LYS A 166 16.32 -20.22 22.81
C LYS A 166 14.92 -20.72 23.22
N ARG A 167 13.91 -20.46 22.37
CA ARG A 167 12.54 -20.93 22.60
C ARG A 167 12.47 -22.46 22.59
N GLU A 168 13.10 -23.10 21.62
CA GLU A 168 13.18 -24.56 21.51
C GLU A 168 13.80 -25.19 22.76
N LYS A 169 14.98 -24.70 23.19
CA LYS A 169 15.62 -25.17 24.43
C LYS A 169 14.72 -25.02 25.66
N SER A 170 14.01 -23.89 25.77
CA SER A 170 13.07 -23.65 26.88
C SER A 170 11.90 -24.63 26.87
N LEU A 171 11.33 -24.90 25.69
CA LEU A 171 10.22 -25.84 25.54
C LEU A 171 10.66 -27.28 25.84
N LEU A 172 11.84 -27.68 25.37
CA LEU A 172 12.42 -28.99 25.68
C LEU A 172 12.66 -29.17 27.18
N ALA A 173 13.16 -28.15 27.88
CA ALA A 173 13.33 -28.20 29.33
C ALA A 173 11.99 -28.36 30.07
N GLN A 174 10.95 -27.64 29.64
CA GLN A 174 9.60 -27.78 30.21
C GLN A 174 9.02 -29.18 29.99
N LEU A 175 9.17 -29.74 28.78
CA LEU A 175 8.74 -31.10 28.47
C LEU A 175 9.46 -32.13 29.34
N ALA A 176 10.78 -32.00 29.53
CA ALA A 176 11.55 -32.90 30.38
C ALA A 176 11.12 -32.84 31.86
N ALA A 177 10.82 -31.64 32.38
CA ALA A 177 10.33 -31.46 33.74
C ALA A 177 8.97 -32.14 33.93
N LEU A 178 8.00 -31.90 33.03
CA LEU A 178 6.70 -32.55 33.06
C LEU A 178 6.81 -34.07 32.95
N GLN A 179 7.70 -34.58 32.09
CA GLN A 179 7.93 -36.02 31.97
C GLN A 179 8.43 -36.63 33.28
N SER A 180 9.35 -35.94 33.97
CA SER A 180 9.85 -36.37 35.27
C SER A 180 8.77 -36.34 36.35
N GLU A 181 7.92 -35.32 36.38
CA GLU A 181 6.77 -35.24 37.30
C GLU A 181 5.78 -36.40 37.09
N VAL A 182 5.45 -36.71 35.82
CA VAL A 182 4.57 -37.84 35.47
C VAL A 182 5.19 -39.17 35.90
N GLN A 183 6.49 -39.37 35.69
CA GLN A 183 7.20 -40.59 36.15
C GLN A 183 7.19 -40.72 37.68
N LEU A 184 7.46 -39.63 38.40
CA LEU A 184 7.45 -39.64 39.86
C LEU A 184 6.05 -39.88 40.43
N THR A 185 5.02 -39.29 39.83
CA THR A 185 3.63 -39.54 40.24
C THR A 185 3.25 -41.00 39.98
N ALA A 186 3.57 -41.57 38.82
CA ALA A 186 3.34 -42.98 38.52
C ALA A 186 4.01 -43.91 39.54
N LEU A 187 5.28 -43.65 39.88
CA LEU A 187 6.00 -44.41 40.91
C LEU A 187 5.33 -44.30 42.29
N ARG A 188 4.91 -43.09 42.69
CA ARG A 188 4.18 -42.88 43.96
C ARG A 188 2.88 -43.67 43.99
N TYR A 189 2.13 -43.69 42.89
CA TYR A 189 0.91 -44.49 42.76
C TYR A 189 1.21 -45.99 42.88
N GLN A 190 2.27 -46.49 42.22
CA GLN A 190 2.68 -47.89 42.30
C GLN A 190 3.05 -48.31 43.72
N VAL A 191 3.82 -47.48 44.44
CA VAL A 191 4.18 -47.73 45.85
C VAL A 191 2.94 -47.78 46.74
N LYS A 192 2.04 -46.81 46.61
CA LYS A 192 0.77 -46.80 47.37
C LYS A 192 -0.08 -48.02 47.05
N PHE A 193 -0.19 -48.40 45.78
CA PHE A 193 -0.92 -49.59 45.36
C PHE A 193 -0.36 -50.86 46.02
N ASN A 194 0.96 -51.03 46.01
CA ASN A 194 1.61 -52.17 46.66
C ASN A 194 1.35 -52.20 48.17
N GLN A 195 1.37 -51.03 48.84
CA GLN A 195 1.05 -50.92 50.27
C GLN A 195 -0.40 -51.30 50.61
N TYR A 196 -1.36 -51.05 49.72
CA TYR A 196 -2.76 -51.47 49.94
C TYR A 196 -2.99 -52.95 49.68
N MET A 197 -2.13 -53.59 48.89
CA MET A 197 -2.24 -55.00 48.50
C MET A 197 -1.43 -55.95 49.39
N SER A 198 -0.69 -55.43 50.38
CA SER A 198 0.05 -56.18 51.40
C SER A 198 -0.64 -56.12 52.75
#